data_AF-A0A1H9NRK1-F1
#
_entry.id   AF-A0A1H9NRK1-F1
#
_cell.length_a   1.000
_cell.length_b   1.000
_cell.length_c   1.000
_cell.angle_alpha   90.00
_cell.angle_beta   90.00
_cell.angle_gamma   90.00
#
_symmetry.space_group_name_H-M   'P 1'
#
loop_
_entity.id
_entity.type
_entity.pdbx_description
1 polymer ?
#
loop_
_entity_poly.entity_id
_entity_poly.type
_entity_poly.pdbx_seq_one_letter_code
_entity_poly.pdbx_strand_id
1 'polypeptide(L)'
;MPIKLLTEKEGWACVTCDGGCGRKVELRAKKIQPATFYICDSREDGRKCFEATPKPPLGFCRAIIYGAAAHFTGLRHEPMSATEAAAALRAQEILASGLARLAIEKAAGVQIEPK
;
A
#
# COMPACT_ATOMS: atom_id res chain seq x y z
N MET A 1 4.69 -12.96 -9.94
CA MET A 1 5.32 -13.72 -8.83
C MET A 1 4.23 -14.60 -8.22
N PRO A 2 4.47 -15.89 -7.98
CA PRO A 2 3.44 -16.77 -7.45
C PRO A 2 3.14 -16.40 -6.00
N ILE A 3 1.86 -16.45 -5.65
CA ILE A 3 1.37 -16.35 -4.26
C ILE A 3 2.20 -17.34 -3.43
N LYS A 4 2.82 -16.91 -2.33
CA LYS A 4 3.47 -17.81 -1.37
C LYS A 4 2.41 -18.58 -0.59
N LEU A 5 1.70 -19.47 -1.30
CA LEU A 5 0.83 -20.47 -0.73
C LEU A 5 1.69 -21.36 0.15
N LEU A 6 1.46 -21.33 1.46
CA LEU A 6 2.23 -22.16 2.39
C LEU A 6 1.90 -23.64 2.21
N THR A 7 0.63 -23.94 1.95
CA THR A 7 0.09 -25.27 1.67
C THR A 7 -1.27 -25.12 0.99
N GLU A 8 -1.56 -25.95 -0.01
CA GLU A 8 -2.90 -26.12 -0.57
C GLU A 8 -3.42 -27.50 -0.11
N LYS A 9 -4.39 -27.50 0.81
CA LYS A 9 -5.17 -28.70 1.18
C LYS A 9 -6.47 -28.60 0.38
N GLU A 10 -7.11 -29.70 -0.04
CA GLU A 10 -8.28 -29.67 -0.94
C GLU A 10 -9.25 -28.48 -0.69
N GLY A 11 -9.20 -27.48 -1.59
CA GLY A 11 -10.05 -26.30 -1.57
C GLY A 11 -9.72 -25.21 -0.53
N TRP A 12 -8.61 -25.31 0.20
CA TRP A 12 -8.14 -24.38 1.23
C TRP A 12 -6.67 -24.01 1.04
N ALA A 13 -6.34 -22.77 1.37
CA ALA A 13 -5.02 -22.20 1.23
C ALA A 13 -4.69 -21.34 2.46
N CYS A 14 -3.45 -21.45 2.92
CA CYS A 14 -2.93 -20.64 4.01
C CYS A 14 -2.10 -19.48 3.45
N VAL A 15 -2.46 -18.25 3.82
CA VAL A 15 -1.77 -17.02 3.41
C VAL A 15 -1.12 -16.39 4.63
N THR A 16 0.14 -15.97 4.47
CA THR A 16 0.90 -15.27 5.51
C THR A 16 0.90 -13.77 5.24
N CYS A 17 0.86 -12.96 6.29
CA CYS A 17 1.03 -11.51 6.16
C CYS A 17 2.45 -11.16 5.67
N ASP A 18 2.52 -10.55 4.48
CA ASP A 18 3.76 -10.05 3.88
C ASP A 18 4.33 -8.83 4.61
N GLY A 19 3.53 -8.17 5.45
CA GLY A 19 3.98 -7.09 6.33
C GLY A 19 4.80 -7.55 7.54
N GLY A 20 5.02 -8.85 7.71
CA GLY A 20 5.98 -9.39 8.69
C GLY A 20 5.46 -9.56 10.12
N CYS A 21 4.16 -9.38 10.40
CA CYS A 21 3.61 -9.56 11.75
C CYS A 21 3.40 -11.03 12.18
N GLY A 22 3.75 -11.99 11.34
CA GLY A 22 3.61 -13.43 11.64
C GLY A 22 2.18 -13.98 11.58
N ARG A 23 1.16 -13.14 11.38
CA ARG A 23 -0.24 -13.61 11.22
C ARG A 23 -0.40 -14.44 9.96
N LYS A 24 -1.23 -15.49 10.06
CA LYS A 24 -1.60 -16.39 8.97
C LYS A 24 -3.10 -16.64 9.02
N VAL A 25 -3.73 -16.81 7.85
CA VAL A 25 -5.15 -17.16 7.75
C VAL A 25 -5.32 -18.26 6.72
N GLU A 26 -6.17 -19.23 7.05
CA GLU A 26 -6.68 -20.23 6.12
C GLU A 26 -7.95 -19.69 5.45
N LEU A 27 -7.96 -19.68 4.13
CA LEU A 27 -9.11 -19.29 3.34
C LEU A 27 -9.33 -20.26 2.19
N ARG A 28 -10.55 -20.28 1.64
CA ARG A 28 -10.86 -21.12 0.48
C ARG A 28 -9.99 -20.69 -0.69
N ALA A 29 -9.30 -21.63 -1.34
CA ALA A 29 -8.40 -21.34 -2.45
C ALA A 29 -9.09 -20.52 -3.56
N LYS A 30 -10.35 -20.86 -3.88
CA LYS A 30 -11.20 -20.12 -4.85
C LYS A 30 -11.53 -18.66 -4.50
N LYS A 31 -11.29 -18.24 -3.25
CA LYS A 31 -11.53 -16.87 -2.77
C LYS A 31 -10.26 -16.02 -2.78
N ILE A 32 -9.09 -16.63 -2.99
CA ILE A 32 -7.82 -15.93 -3.13
C ILE A 32 -7.80 -15.26 -4.50
N GLN A 33 -7.76 -13.94 -4.52
CA GLN A 33 -7.61 -13.16 -5.76
C GLN A 33 -6.14 -12.90 -6.04
N PRO A 34 -5.66 -12.99 -7.29
CA PRO A 34 -4.27 -12.70 -7.64
C PRO A 34 -3.81 -11.32 -7.14
N ALA A 35 -2.83 -11.31 -6.23
CA ALA A 35 -2.23 -10.11 -5.66
C ALA A 35 -0.70 -10.25 -5.60
N THR A 36 0.00 -9.11 -5.50
CA THR A 36 1.46 -9.08 -5.33
C THR A 36 1.84 -9.34 -3.87
N PHE A 37 1.06 -8.81 -2.93
CA PHE A 37 1.25 -8.99 -1.49
C PHE A 37 -0.10 -9.18 -0.80
N TYR A 38 -0.13 -9.89 0.32
CA TYR A 38 -1.26 -9.95 1.24
C TYR A 38 -0.86 -9.39 2.60
N ILE A 39 -1.65 -8.48 3.10
CA ILE A 39 -1.49 -7.92 4.44
C ILE A 39 -2.67 -8.29 5.31
N CYS A 40 -2.43 -8.55 6.59
CA CYS A 40 -3.52 -8.76 7.53
C CYS A 40 -4.28 -7.46 7.75
N ASP A 41 -5.60 -7.53 7.87
CA ASP A 41 -6.45 -6.39 8.20
C ASP A 41 -6.63 -6.23 9.72
N SER A 42 -5.59 -6.55 10.50
CA SER A 42 -5.62 -6.37 11.95
C SER A 42 -5.67 -4.88 12.29
N ARG A 43 -6.54 -4.50 13.23
CA ARG A 43 -6.58 -3.13 13.75
C ARG A 43 -5.29 -2.71 14.45
N GLU A 44 -4.55 -3.65 15.02
CA GLU A 44 -3.34 -3.39 15.82
C GLU A 44 -2.10 -3.18 14.94
N ASP A 45 -1.92 -4.05 13.95
CA ASP A 45 -0.69 -4.05 13.14
C ASP A 45 -0.93 -3.94 11.64
N GLY A 46 -2.17 -3.95 11.15
CA GLY A 46 -2.47 -3.93 9.72
C GLY A 46 -1.88 -2.73 9.01
N ARG A 47 -1.94 -1.54 9.63
CA ARG A 47 -1.28 -0.33 9.12
C ARG A 47 0.24 -0.47 9.05
N LYS A 48 0.88 -0.98 10.12
CA LYS A 48 2.33 -1.21 10.16
C LYS A 48 2.76 -2.23 9.10
N CYS A 49 1.95 -3.28 8.92
CA CYS A 49 2.15 -4.30 7.90
C CYS A 49 2.05 -3.69 6.50
N PHE A 50 1.06 -2.83 6.24
CA PHE A 50 0.92 -2.12 4.98
C PHE A 50 2.14 -1.24 4.69
N GLU A 51 2.62 -0.49 5.68
CA GLU A 51 3.80 0.38 5.55
C GLU A 51 5.10 -0.42 5.31
N ALA A 52 5.21 -1.62 5.88
CA ALA A 52 6.35 -2.52 5.68
C ALA A 52 6.38 -3.16 4.28
N THR A 53 5.26 -3.22 3.55
CA THR A 53 5.26 -3.81 2.20
C THR A 53 6.00 -2.92 1.18
N PRO A 54 6.73 -3.51 0.22
CA PRO A 54 7.50 -2.77 -0.77
C PRO A 54 6.68 -1.72 -1.50
N LYS A 55 7.19 -0.48 -1.55
CA LYS A 55 6.54 0.62 -2.28
C LYS A 55 6.43 0.30 -3.77
N PRO A 56 5.37 0.79 -4.47
CA PRO A 56 5.27 0.62 -5.91
C PRO A 56 6.48 1.26 -6.62
N PRO A 57 6.98 0.65 -7.71
CA PRO A 57 7.97 1.27 -8.58
C PRO A 57 7.48 2.60 -9.16
N LEU A 58 8.41 3.41 -9.67
CA LEU A 58 8.05 4.62 -10.43
C LEU A 58 7.16 4.27 -11.62
N GLY A 59 6.09 5.06 -11.83
CA GLY A 59 5.09 4.79 -12.87
C GLY A 59 4.00 3.80 -12.46
N PHE A 60 4.03 3.26 -11.24
CA PHE A 60 3.01 2.34 -10.73
C PHE A 60 2.31 2.92 -9.48
N CYS A 61 1.03 2.60 -9.34
CA CYS A 61 0.25 2.82 -8.13
C CYS A 61 -0.02 1.49 -7.42
N ARG A 62 -0.47 1.55 -6.17
CA ARG A 62 -0.87 0.38 -5.40
C ARG A 62 -2.39 0.28 -5.41
N ALA A 63 -2.94 -0.73 -6.06
CA ALA A 63 -4.34 -1.10 -6.01
C ALA A 63 -4.60 -2.00 -4.79
N ILE A 64 -5.66 -1.67 -4.05
CA ILE A 64 -6.10 -2.43 -2.88
C ILE A 64 -7.26 -3.33 -3.29
N ILE A 65 -7.09 -4.64 -3.10
CA ILE A 65 -8.04 -5.67 -3.45
C ILE A 65 -8.69 -6.17 -2.16
N TYR A 66 -9.94 -5.77 -1.95
CA TYR A 66 -10.75 -6.26 -0.84
C TYR A 66 -11.44 -7.57 -1.23
N GLY A 67 -11.12 -8.65 -0.52
CA GLY A 67 -11.89 -9.89 -0.62
C GLY A 67 -13.22 -9.74 0.13
N ALA A 68 -14.31 -10.29 -0.41
CA ALA A 68 -15.64 -10.25 0.22
C ALA A 68 -15.74 -10.98 1.59
N ALA A 69 -14.64 -11.56 2.08
CA ALA A 69 -14.51 -12.24 3.36
C ALA A 69 -13.28 -11.74 4.17
N ALA A 70 -12.79 -10.53 3.88
CA ALA A 70 -11.42 -10.14 4.22
C ALA A 70 -11.16 -9.98 5.73
N HIS A 71 -10.40 -10.93 6.29
CA HIS A 71 -9.44 -10.68 7.36
C HIS A 71 -8.05 -10.29 6.80
N PHE A 72 -7.91 -10.30 5.47
CA PHE A 72 -6.69 -10.01 4.72
C PHE A 72 -7.01 -9.20 3.46
N THR A 73 -6.13 -8.25 3.18
CA THR A 73 -6.23 -7.32 2.06
C THR A 73 -5.12 -7.62 1.05
N GLY A 74 -5.49 -7.82 -0.21
CA GLY A 74 -4.54 -8.00 -1.30
C GLY A 74 -4.03 -6.65 -1.80
N LEU A 75 -2.74 -6.55 -2.09
CA LEU A 75 -2.11 -5.38 -2.68
C LEU A 75 -1.52 -5.77 -4.03
N ARG A 76 -1.83 -4.97 -5.06
CA ARG A 76 -1.28 -5.14 -6.40
C ARG A 76 -0.63 -3.85 -6.86
N HIS A 77 0.50 -3.95 -7.54
CA HIS A 77 1.09 -2.80 -8.21
C HIS A 77 0.56 -2.75 -9.65
N GLU A 78 -0.04 -1.63 -10.02
CA GLU A 78 -0.63 -1.42 -11.35
C GLU A 78 0.02 -0.22 -12.02
N PRO A 79 0.24 -0.26 -13.35
CA PRO A 79 0.72 0.91 -14.07
C PRO A 79 -0.25 2.07 -13.86
N MET A 80 0.27 3.24 -13.56
CA MET A 80 -0.55 4.45 -13.52
C MET A 80 -1.09 4.73 -14.93
N SER A 81 -2.38 5.01 -15.02
CA SER A 81 -2.96 5.62 -16.21
C SER A 81 -2.33 6.99 -16.47
N ALA A 82 -2.45 7.50 -17.71
CA ALA A 82 -1.97 8.83 -18.06
C ALA A 82 -2.56 9.92 -17.15
N THR A 83 -3.83 9.76 -16.75
CA THR A 83 -4.54 10.66 -15.84
C THR A 83 -3.97 10.62 -14.43
N GLU A 84 -3.69 9.43 -13.91
CA GLU A 84 -3.09 9.24 -12.58
C GLU A 84 -1.65 9.76 -12.53
N ALA A 85 -0.86 9.50 -13.58
CA ALA A 85 0.50 10.02 -13.70
C ALA A 85 0.51 11.56 -13.73
N ALA A 86 -0.40 12.18 -14.50
CA ALA A 86 -0.54 13.63 -14.54
C ALA A 86 -1.03 14.23 -13.21
N ALA A 87 -1.88 13.51 -12.47
CA ALA A 87 -2.31 13.92 -11.13
C ALA A 87 -1.15 13.82 -10.12
N ALA A 88 -0.37 12.73 -10.18
CA ALA A 88 0.79 12.52 -9.32
C ALA A 88 1.87 13.59 -9.56
N LEU A 89 2.14 13.94 -10.83
CA LEU A 89 3.08 15.01 -11.17
C LEU A 89 2.62 16.35 -10.61
N ARG A 90 1.34 16.71 -10.80
CA ARG A 90 0.77 17.94 -10.24
C ARG A 90 0.86 17.99 -8.71
N ALA A 91 0.63 16.87 -8.02
CA ALA A 91 0.78 16.81 -6.57
C ALA A 91 2.24 17.05 -6.13
N GLN A 92 3.21 16.53 -6.89
CA GLN A 92 4.63 16.78 -6.63
C GLN A 92 5.03 18.25 -6.86
N GLU A 93 4.52 18.87 -7.93
CA GLU A 93 4.75 20.29 -8.23
C GLU A 93 4.19 21.21 -7.13
N ILE A 94 2.98 20.91 -6.64
CA ILE A 94 2.36 21.64 -5.52
C ILE A 94 3.21 21.47 -4.25
N LEU A 95 3.63 20.25 -3.94
CA LEU A 95 4.45 19.99 -2.76
C LEU A 95 5.80 20.72 -2.84
N ALA A 96 6.49 20.66 -3.98
CA ALA A 96 7.75 21.33 -4.20
C ALA A 96 7.61 22.85 -4.06
N SER A 97 6.54 23.42 -4.62
CA SER A 97 6.24 24.85 -4.50
C SER A 97 5.95 25.26 -3.05
N GLY A 98 5.19 24.44 -2.32
CA GLY A 98 4.91 24.65 -0.89
C GLY A 98 6.19 24.60 -0.04
N LEU A 99 7.07 23.62 -0.28
CA LEU A 99 8.35 23.50 0.40
C LEU A 99 9.30 24.67 0.08
N ALA A 100 9.36 25.10 -1.18
CA ALA A 100 10.16 26.25 -1.59
C ALA A 100 9.68 27.54 -0.89
N ARG A 101 8.35 27.75 -0.82
CA ARG A 101 7.76 28.88 -0.11
C ARG A 101 8.09 28.85 1.39
N LEU A 102 7.94 27.70 2.04
CA LEU A 102 8.32 27.53 3.45
C LEU A 102 9.81 27.84 3.70
N ALA A 103 10.69 27.44 2.78
CA ALA A 103 12.12 27.73 2.88
C ALA A 103 12.41 29.24 2.75
N ILE A 104 11.73 29.94 1.85
CA ILE A 104 11.84 31.40 1.68
C ILE A 104 11.34 32.13 2.93
N GLU A 105 10.15 31.76 3.45
CA GLU A 105 9.56 32.38 4.64
C GLU A 105 10.47 32.17 5.87
N LYS A 106 11.04 30.97 6.02
CA LYS A 106 12.02 30.67 7.08
C LYS A 106 13.32 31.47 6.94
N ALA A 107 13.84 31.62 5.72
CA ALA A 107 15.03 32.42 5.45
C ALA A 107 14.80 33.93 5.68
N ALA A 108 13.56 34.39 5.47
CA ALA A 108 13.14 35.77 5.74
C ALA A 108 12.83 36.06 7.23
N GLY A 109 13.01 35.08 8.13
CA GLY A 109 12.76 35.24 9.57
C GLY A 109 11.28 35.31 9.96
N VAL A 110 10.37 34.91 9.06
CA VAL A 110 8.93 34.86 9.36
C VAL A 110 8.66 33.65 10.26
N GLN A 111 8.22 33.89 11.50
CA GLN A 111 7.75 32.82 12.39
C GLN A 111 6.39 32.34 11.90
N ILE A 112 6.35 31.14 11.33
CA ILE A 112 5.11 30.47 10.93
C ILE A 112 4.63 29.68 12.15
N GLU A 113 3.74 30.27 12.95
CA GLU A 113 3.09 29.53 14.03
C GLU A 113 2.10 28.52 13.42
N PRO A 114 2.17 27.23 13.81
CA PRO A 114 1.15 26.27 13.41
C PRO A 114 -0.18 26.65 14.08
N LYS A 115 -1.22 26.83 13.28
CA LYS A 115 -2.61 27.00 13.73
C LYS A 115 -3.24 25.67 14.14
#